data_AF-A0A259B902-F1
#
_entry.id   AF-A0A259B902-F1
#
_cell.length_a   1.000
_cell.length_b   1.000
_cell.length_c   1.000
_cell.angle_alpha   90.00
_cell.angle_beta   90.00
_cell.angle_gamma   90.00
#
_symmetry.space_group_name_H-M   'P 1'
#
loop_
_entity.id
_entity.type
_entity.pdbx_description
1 polymer ?
#
loop_
_entity_poly.entity_id
_entity_poly.type
_entity_poly.pdbx_seq_one_letter_code
_entity_poly.pdbx_strand_id
1 'polypeptide(L)' 'PHGDLALQVAAGEAFELPGRASPLGLWAIAEDWRPYRGVAAQVLWAYYGAKRARTGVPT' A
#
# COMPACT_ATOMS: atom_id res chain seq x y z
N PRO A 1 -0.96 10.06 -14.51
CA PRO A 1 -1.29 10.97 -13.38
C PRO A 1 -2.39 10.48 -12.41
N HIS A 2 -2.80 9.20 -12.48
CA HIS A 2 -3.66 8.56 -11.49
C HIS A 2 -2.80 8.01 -10.36
N GLY A 3 -2.94 8.54 -9.14
CA GLY A 3 -2.27 7.98 -7.97
C GLY A 3 -2.55 6.48 -7.88
N ASP A 4 -1.49 5.69 -7.78
CA ASP A 4 -1.51 4.24 -7.90
C ASP A 4 -2.59 3.61 -7.01
N LEU A 5 -3.67 3.15 -7.64
CA LEU A 5 -4.80 2.52 -6.95
C LEU A 5 -4.36 1.30 -6.14
N ALA A 6 -3.35 0.57 -6.65
CA ALA A 6 -2.74 -0.54 -5.93
C ALA A 6 -2.09 -0.11 -4.62
N LEU A 7 -1.37 1.02 -4.61
CA LEU A 7 -0.77 1.59 -3.39
C LEU A 7 -1.84 2.10 -2.43
N GLN A 8 -2.93 2.69 -2.92
CA GLN A 8 -4.05 3.14 -2.07
C GLN A 8 -4.77 1.96 -1.40
N VAL A 9 -5.00 0.87 -2.14
CA VAL A 9 -5.61 -0.34 -1.59
C VAL A 9 -4.64 -1.03 -0.62
N ALA A 10 -3.37 -1.18 -1.00
CA ALA A 10 -2.34 -1.78 -0.16
C ALA A 10 -2.17 -1.00 1.16
N ALA A 11 -2.13 0.33 1.11
CA ALA A 11 -2.08 1.17 2.31
C ALA A 11 -3.37 1.06 3.12
N GLY A 12 -4.55 1.11 2.47
CA GLY A 12 -5.82 0.92 3.17
C GLY A 12 -5.86 -0.40 3.94
N GLU A 13 -5.41 -1.48 3.31
CA GLU A 13 -5.34 -2.80 3.93
C GLU A 13 -4.21 -2.96 4.95
N ALA A 14 -3.07 -2.28 4.77
CA ALA A 14 -1.94 -2.34 5.71
C ALA A 14 -2.23 -1.55 6.99
N PHE A 15 -2.99 -0.46 6.89
CA PHE A 15 -3.40 0.39 8.01
C PHE A 15 -4.81 0.07 8.52
N GLU A 16 -5.40 -1.06 8.09
CA GLU A 16 -6.74 -1.51 8.49
C GLU A 16 -7.83 -0.43 8.37
N LEU A 17 -7.71 0.43 7.36
CA LEU A 17 -8.66 1.49 7.09
C LEU A 17 -9.98 0.87 6.57
N PRO A 18 -11.14 1.50 6.85
CA PRO A 18 -12.45 1.04 6.36
C PRO A 18 -12.62 1.13 4.84
N GLY A 19 -11.57 1.51 4.11
CA GLY A 19 -11.55 1.63 2.66
C GLY A 19 -10.14 1.92 2.13
N ARG A 20 -10.06 2.28 0.85
CA ARG A 20 -8.78 2.69 0.24
C ARG A 20 -8.21 3.91 0.94
N ALA A 21 -6.89 3.93 1.12
CA ALA A 21 -6.21 5.13 1.58
C ALA A 21 -6.42 6.26 0.55
N SER A 22 -6.75 7.47 1.03
CA SER A 22 -6.86 8.62 0.14
C SER A 22 -5.48 8.99 -0.43
N PRO A 23 -5.41 9.63 -1.61
CA PRO A 23 -4.13 10.06 -2.18
C PRO A 23 -3.32 10.95 -1.23
N LEU A 24 -4.01 11.83 -0.48
CA LEU A 24 -3.40 12.72 0.52
C LEU A 24 -2.91 11.95 1.75
N GLY A 25 -3.67 10.96 2.24
CA GLY A 25 -3.25 10.13 3.36
C GLY A 25 -2.05 9.26 3.00
N LEU A 26 -2.05 8.68 1.80
CA LEU A 26 -0.90 7.95 1.26
C LEU A 26 0.34 8.85 1.17
N TRP A 27 0.16 10.10 0.72
CA TRP A 27 1.23 11.10 0.69
C TRP A 27 1.76 11.45 2.09
N ALA A 28 0.88 11.65 3.07
CA ALA A 28 1.29 11.94 4.45
C ALA A 28 2.11 10.79 5.06
N ILE A 29 1.69 9.53 4.82
CA ILE A 29 2.44 8.34 5.24
C ILE A 29 3.79 8.27 4.50
N ALA A 30 3.82 8.58 3.21
CA ALA A 30 5.05 8.57 2.42
C ALA A 30 6.03 9.68 2.80
N GLU A 31 5.55 10.81 3.32
CA GLU A 31 6.36 11.92 3.81
C GLU A 31 7.12 11.54 5.09
N ASP A 32 6.48 10.77 5.98
CA ASP A 32 7.11 10.24 7.21
C ASP A 32 8.28 9.28 6.90
N TRP A 33 8.24 8.63 5.73
CA TRP A 33 9.27 7.70 5.28
C TRP A 33 10.47 8.35 4.59
N ARG A 34 10.63 9.68 4.71
CA ARG A 34 11.81 10.34 4.16
C ARG A 34 13.08 9.99 4.94
N PRO A 35 14.22 9.77 4.23
CA PRO A 35 14.43 9.88 2.77
C PRO A 35 14.08 8.62 1.95
N TYR A 36 13.72 7.51 2.58
CA TYR A 36 13.57 6.17 1.97
C TYR A 36 12.20 5.87 1.34
N ARG A 37 11.48 6.89 0.85
CA ARG A 37 10.13 6.75 0.27
C ARG A 37 10.00 5.66 -0.80
N GLY A 38 11.05 5.47 -1.62
CA GLY A 38 11.06 4.43 -2.67
C GLY A 38 11.12 3.01 -2.10
N VAL A 39 11.88 2.81 -1.02
CA VAL A 39 11.97 1.51 -0.33
C VAL A 39 10.63 1.17 0.32
N ALA A 40 9.99 2.15 0.96
CA ALA A 40 8.71 1.94 1.61
C ALA A 40 7.58 1.63 0.62
N ALA A 41 7.57 2.27 -0.56
CA ALA A 41 6.68 1.89 -1.65
C ALA A 41 6.91 0.43 -2.10
N GLN A 42 8.16 0.00 -2.24
CA GLN A 42 8.50 -1.38 -2.63
C GLN A 42 8.10 -2.41 -1.57
N VAL A 43 8.26 -2.09 -0.28
CA VAL A 43 7.77 -2.91 0.84
C VAL A 43 6.24 -3.01 0.81
N LEU A 44 5.54 -1.91 0.55
CA LEU A 44 4.08 -1.89 0.47
C LEU A 44 3.57 -2.72 -0.72
N TRP A 45 4.28 -2.68 -1.85
CA TRP A 45 4.03 -3.56 -3.01
C TRP A 45 4.28 -5.04 -2.67
N ALA A 46 5.38 -5.34 -1.99
CA ALA A 46 5.68 -6.71 -1.55
C ALA A 46 4.63 -7.24 -0.57
N TYR A 47 4.17 -6.43 0.37
CA TYR A 47 3.08 -6.75 1.28
C TYR A 47 1.78 -7.06 0.55
N TYR A 48 1.40 -6.20 -0.41
CA TYR A 48 0.20 -6.41 -1.22
C TYR A 48 0.28 -7.70 -2.06
N GLY A 49 1.44 -7.94 -2.69
CA GLY A 49 1.70 -9.17 -3.44
C GLY A 49 1.64 -10.42 -2.55
N ALA A 50 2.27 -10.40 -1.38
CA ALA A 50 2.26 -11.49 -0.43
C ALA A 50 0.84 -11.78 0.11
N LYS A 51 0.06 -10.74 0.41
CA LYS A 51 -1.32 -10.90 0.86
C LYS A 51 -2.21 -11.51 -0.22
N ARG A 52 -2.12 -11.03 -1.48
CA ARG A 52 -2.85 -11.62 -2.62
C ARG A 52 -2.41 -13.04 -2.95
N ALA A 53 -1.12 -13.34 -2.82
CA ALA A 53 -0.60 -14.69 -3.01
C ALA A 53 -1.18 -15.68 -1.97
N ARG A 54 -1.42 -15.23 -0.73
CA ARG A 54 -2.04 -16.05 0.32
C ARG A 54 -3.54 -16.28 0.11
N THR A 55 -4.28 -15.35 -0.49
CA THR A 55 -5.70 -15.53 -0.82
C THR A 55 -5.91 -16.46 -2.01
N GLY A 56 -4.87 -16.69 -2.82
CA GLY A 56 -4.92 -17.52 -4.03
C GLY A 56 -4.64 -19.01 -3.81
N VAL A 57 -4.67 -19.53 -2.59
CA VAL A 57 -4.61 -20.99 -2.36
C VAL A 57 -5.97 -21.59 -2.71
N PRO A 58 -6.11 -22.29 -3.85
CA PRO A 58 -7.31 -23.07 -4.10
C PRO A 58 -7.25 -24.28 -3.16
N THR A 59 -8.23 -24.41 -2.28
CA THR A 59 -8.48 -25.68 -1.58
C THR A 59 -9.43 -26.51 -2.43
#